data_AF-A0A820YG05-F1
#
_entry.id   AF-A0A820YG05-F1
#
_cell.length_a   1.000
_cell.length_b   1.000
_cell.length_c   1.000
_cell.angle_alpha   90.00
_cell.angle_beta   90.00
_cell.angle_gamma   90.00
#
_symmetry.space_group_name_H-M   'P 1'
#
loop_
_entity.id
_entity.type
_entity.pdbx_description
1 polymer ?
#
loop_
_entity_poly.entity_id
_entity_poly.type
_entity_poly.pdbx_seq_one_letter_code
_entity_poly.pdbx_strand_id
1 'polypeptide(L)'
;MQKKQAELRAYYDNFPDIEEITNQKAPNIQKAEAFTQSILSELPSGNVTQRDTACHVLFHLLGNEKQDCLFFDSRQGVSLNDASGNLVDLSFQDRPFVLKVSDIDGLGNQKFKKDAQYDMKLIKTLDRVIQQNQADPIIDDLLERLSKAHHIDKKKITFKIVYCGSFCVVYTVTDLATNVIRTLTGIESKLRNQFKQFVAAKIHPLLYRPSFDISHFDERGNKTFTAHITTFEVGPFGRTKNYTQPGGWTRYGLKVLGKYKSDEWLKPFGHPGNWYRAYHGTGNATADDFGSSGAAFHKQFAPVDAAASIFEKGFRPARVNHYGDGVYCSPNPTFPEKSFIREIELDTKQGKKTFKCMLMVAVNPDGVKFATNDIWVVKSPDNIRTYGILIKEA
;
A
#
# COMPACT_ATOMS: atom_id res chain seq x y z
N MET A 1 -1.26 -15.39 -23.47
CA MET A 1 -2.62 -14.90 -23.16
C MET A 1 -3.21 -15.54 -21.90
N GLN A 2 -3.27 -16.87 -21.77
CA GLN A 2 -3.74 -17.52 -20.53
C GLN A 2 -2.97 -17.05 -19.28
N LYS A 3 -1.62 -16.96 -19.38
CA LYS A 3 -0.77 -16.38 -18.32
C LYS A 3 -1.20 -14.95 -17.94
N LYS A 4 -1.34 -14.06 -18.93
CA LYS A 4 -1.82 -12.68 -18.72
C LYS A 4 -3.19 -12.63 -18.04
N GLN A 5 -4.12 -13.51 -18.45
CA GLN A 5 -5.46 -13.58 -17.84
C GLN A 5 -5.40 -14.06 -16.38
N ALA A 6 -4.52 -15.03 -16.07
CA ALA A 6 -4.28 -15.46 -14.69
C ALA A 6 -3.66 -14.35 -13.84
N GLU A 7 -2.70 -13.58 -14.38
CA GLU A 7 -2.10 -12.42 -13.71
C GLU A 7 -3.13 -11.33 -13.42
N LEU A 8 -3.98 -10.98 -14.40
CA LEU A 8 -5.06 -10.01 -14.22
C LEU A 8 -6.05 -10.45 -13.16
N ARG A 9 -6.43 -11.74 -13.17
CA ARG A 9 -7.32 -12.31 -12.17
C ARG A 9 -6.71 -12.26 -10.78
N ALA A 10 -5.45 -12.68 -10.64
CA ALA A 10 -4.73 -12.61 -9.36
C ALA A 10 -4.60 -11.18 -8.84
N TYR A 11 -4.56 -10.17 -9.72
CA TYR A 11 -4.51 -8.77 -9.31
C TYR A 11 -5.89 -8.22 -8.92
N TYR A 12 -6.88 -8.31 -9.81
CA TYR A 12 -8.17 -7.64 -9.66
C TYR A 12 -9.17 -8.39 -8.77
N ASP A 13 -9.10 -9.73 -8.66
CA ASP A 13 -10.01 -10.48 -7.77
C ASP A 13 -9.73 -10.17 -6.28
N ASN A 14 -8.54 -9.67 -5.95
CA ASN A 14 -8.15 -9.27 -4.59
C ASN A 14 -8.68 -7.90 -4.16
N PHE A 15 -9.35 -7.16 -5.05
CA PHE A 15 -9.97 -5.89 -4.68
C PHE A 15 -11.19 -6.13 -3.77
N PRO A 16 -11.42 -5.28 -2.75
CA PRO A 16 -12.58 -5.41 -1.89
C PRO A 16 -13.87 -5.09 -2.64
N ASP A 17 -14.95 -5.70 -2.19
CA ASP A 17 -16.27 -5.44 -2.72
C ASP A 17 -16.78 -4.08 -2.23
N ILE A 18 -17.46 -3.32 -3.12
CA ILE A 18 -17.90 -1.96 -2.82
C ILE A 18 -18.92 -1.95 -1.67
N GLU A 19 -19.77 -2.95 -1.55
CA GLU A 19 -20.75 -3.03 -0.45
C GLU A 19 -20.05 -3.16 0.91
N GLU A 20 -19.01 -3.98 1.01
CA GLU A 20 -18.25 -4.18 2.25
C GLU A 20 -17.65 -2.87 2.76
N ILE A 21 -17.08 -2.07 1.86
CA ILE A 21 -16.39 -0.82 2.22
C ILE A 21 -17.32 0.39 2.36
N THR A 22 -18.51 0.37 1.74
CA THR A 22 -19.48 1.49 1.81
C THR A 22 -20.52 1.30 2.91
N ASN A 23 -20.67 0.09 3.45
CA ASN A 23 -21.55 -0.18 4.58
C ASN A 23 -20.94 0.33 5.89
N GLN A 24 -21.15 1.61 6.20
CA GLN A 24 -20.71 2.23 7.46
C GLN A 24 -21.30 1.58 8.72
N LYS A 25 -22.35 0.75 8.58
CA LYS A 25 -22.93 -0.03 9.68
C LYS A 25 -22.30 -1.41 9.82
N ALA A 26 -21.34 -1.78 8.99
CA ALA A 26 -20.61 -3.03 9.11
C ALA A 26 -19.90 -3.08 10.47
N PRO A 27 -20.07 -4.15 11.28
CA PRO A 27 -19.51 -4.22 12.62
C PRO A 27 -18.00 -3.97 12.69
N ASN A 28 -17.24 -4.43 11.70
CA ASN A 28 -15.79 -4.22 11.65
C ASN A 28 -15.41 -2.76 11.40
N ILE A 29 -16.18 -2.04 10.57
CA ILE A 29 -15.94 -0.62 10.30
C ILE A 29 -16.24 0.19 11.56
N GLN A 30 -17.37 -0.05 12.22
CA GLN A 30 -17.73 0.65 13.45
C GLN A 30 -16.72 0.41 14.59
N LYS A 31 -16.25 -0.84 14.73
CA LYS A 31 -15.20 -1.17 15.71
C LYS A 31 -13.89 -0.43 15.40
N ALA A 32 -13.48 -0.39 14.14
CA ALA A 32 -12.27 0.32 13.73
C ALA A 32 -12.40 1.84 13.88
N GLU A 33 -13.56 2.42 13.57
CA GLU A 33 -13.84 3.85 13.80
C GLU A 33 -13.78 4.19 15.29
N ALA A 34 -14.46 3.41 16.14
CA ALA A 34 -14.42 3.61 17.58
C ALA A 34 -13.00 3.46 18.14
N PHE A 35 -12.25 2.47 17.64
CA PHE A 35 -10.86 2.25 18.05
C PHE A 35 -9.95 3.41 17.62
N THR A 36 -10.06 3.86 16.37
CA THR A 36 -9.32 5.02 15.86
C THR A 36 -9.66 6.27 16.67
N GLN A 37 -10.94 6.53 16.92
CA GLN A 37 -11.38 7.66 17.73
C GLN A 37 -10.86 7.59 19.16
N SER A 38 -10.78 6.39 19.76
CA SER A 38 -10.23 6.21 21.11
C SER A 38 -8.73 6.58 21.21
N ILE A 39 -8.01 6.53 20.09
CA ILE A 39 -6.61 6.97 20.01
C ILE A 39 -6.53 8.47 19.77
N LEU A 40 -7.34 9.01 18.86
CA LEU A 40 -7.20 10.38 18.32
C LEU A 40 -8.06 11.43 19.05
N SER A 41 -8.92 11.03 19.98
CA SER A 41 -9.80 11.97 20.70
C SER A 41 -9.06 12.95 21.60
N GLU A 42 -7.81 12.66 21.94
CA GLU A 42 -6.96 13.50 22.76
C GLU A 42 -5.65 13.80 22.04
N LEU A 43 -5.04 14.95 22.33
CA LEU A 43 -3.68 15.25 21.88
C LEU A 43 -2.72 14.16 22.36
N PRO A 44 -1.73 13.74 21.55
CA PRO A 44 -0.72 12.79 21.97
C PRO A 44 0.13 13.35 23.12
N SER A 45 0.70 12.46 23.92
CA SER A 45 1.62 12.80 25.01
C SER A 45 2.86 13.58 24.56
N GLY A 46 3.28 13.39 23.30
CA GLY A 46 4.51 13.96 22.76
C GLY A 46 5.77 13.20 23.21
N ASN A 47 5.61 12.01 23.81
CA ASN A 47 6.69 11.14 24.22
C ASN A 47 6.82 9.98 23.23
N VAL A 48 7.95 9.89 22.52
CA VAL A 48 8.24 8.86 21.51
C VAL A 48 8.34 7.43 22.04
N THR A 49 8.20 7.21 23.35
CA THR A 49 8.10 5.87 23.95
C THR A 49 6.65 5.42 24.15
N GLN A 50 5.70 6.36 24.07
CA GLN A 50 4.29 6.10 24.29
C GLN A 50 3.60 5.80 22.96
N ARG A 51 2.70 4.82 22.99
CA ARG A 51 2.01 4.33 21.79
C ARG A 51 1.11 5.39 21.16
N ASP A 52 0.49 6.23 21.98
CA ASP A 52 -0.38 7.33 21.53
C ASP A 52 0.34 8.26 20.55
N THR A 53 1.58 8.67 20.88
CA THR A 53 2.42 9.53 20.06
C THR A 53 2.78 8.83 18.75
N ALA A 54 3.17 7.56 18.79
CA ALA A 54 3.46 6.81 17.57
C ALA A 54 2.23 6.64 16.68
N CYS A 55 1.06 6.36 17.24
CA CYS A 55 -0.17 6.27 16.46
C CYS A 55 -0.57 7.61 15.84
N HIS A 56 -0.39 8.74 16.53
CA HIS A 56 -0.61 10.06 15.93
C HIS A 56 0.38 10.36 14.83
N VAL A 57 1.67 10.09 15.04
CA VAL A 57 2.69 10.20 13.99
C VAL A 57 2.27 9.36 12.78
N LEU A 58 1.92 8.08 12.97
CA LEU A 58 1.47 7.19 11.89
C LEU A 58 0.16 7.63 11.23
N PHE A 59 -0.80 8.15 11.99
CA PHE A 59 -2.07 8.65 11.46
C PHE A 59 -1.85 9.84 10.55
N HIS A 60 -1.07 10.83 10.99
CA HIS A 60 -0.72 12.00 10.19
C HIS A 60 0.23 11.66 9.05
N LEU A 61 1.01 10.60 9.21
CA LEU A 61 1.81 10.04 8.14
C LEU A 61 0.90 9.40 7.04
N LEU A 62 -0.09 8.57 7.42
CA LEU A 62 -0.89 7.73 6.50
C LEU A 62 -2.17 8.37 5.95
N GLY A 63 -2.74 9.34 6.68
CA GLY A 63 -3.93 10.08 6.27
C GLY A 63 -3.61 11.24 5.32
N ASN A 64 -4.63 11.73 4.60
CA ASN A 64 -4.55 13.00 3.88
C ASN A 64 -5.82 13.81 4.12
N GLU A 65 -5.81 15.10 3.76
CA GLU A 65 -6.94 16.04 3.96
C GLU A 65 -8.29 15.56 3.38
N LYS A 66 -8.29 14.55 2.51
CA LYS A 66 -9.46 14.03 1.79
C LYS A 66 -9.87 12.61 2.21
N GLN A 67 -9.03 11.89 2.94
CA GLN A 67 -9.27 10.51 3.38
C GLN A 67 -8.61 10.27 4.75
N ASP A 68 -9.46 10.09 5.77
CA ASP A 68 -9.03 9.64 7.10
C ASP A 68 -8.46 8.22 7.01
N CYS A 69 -7.52 7.86 7.89
CA CYS A 69 -7.06 6.48 8.05
C CYS A 69 -7.85 5.81 9.19
N LEU A 70 -8.15 4.51 9.09
CA LEU A 70 -8.60 3.72 10.26
C LEU A 70 -7.45 2.94 10.85
N PHE A 71 -7.38 2.91 12.17
CA PHE A 71 -6.69 1.86 12.89
C PHE A 71 -7.66 0.73 13.20
N PHE A 72 -7.19 -0.51 13.07
CA PHE A 72 -7.90 -1.68 13.55
C PHE A 72 -6.92 -2.68 14.16
N ASP A 73 -7.45 -3.62 14.96
CA ASP A 73 -6.66 -4.67 15.59
C ASP A 73 -7.23 -6.04 15.20
N SER A 74 -6.54 -6.75 14.31
CA SER A 74 -7.00 -8.08 13.88
C SER A 74 -7.02 -9.11 15.01
N ARG A 75 -6.26 -8.90 16.10
CA ARG A 75 -6.30 -9.77 17.29
C ARG A 75 -7.63 -9.69 18.03
N GLN A 76 -8.40 -8.62 17.80
CA GLN A 76 -9.75 -8.44 18.37
C GLN A 76 -10.86 -8.93 17.42
N GLY A 77 -10.49 -9.69 16.38
CA GLY A 77 -11.41 -10.22 15.38
C GLY A 77 -11.94 -9.15 14.41
N VAL A 78 -11.32 -7.97 14.36
CA VAL A 78 -11.64 -6.95 13.36
C VAL A 78 -10.90 -7.26 12.08
N SER A 79 -11.63 -7.46 10.99
CA SER A 79 -11.05 -7.69 9.66
C SER A 79 -11.48 -6.57 8.74
N LEU A 80 -10.52 -5.75 8.31
CA LEU A 80 -10.70 -4.75 7.27
C LEU A 80 -9.76 -5.06 6.12
N ASN A 81 -10.12 -4.60 4.92
CA ASN A 81 -9.19 -4.64 3.80
C ASN A 81 -8.10 -3.59 4.04
N ASP A 82 -6.87 -4.07 4.19
CA ASP A 82 -5.70 -3.23 4.37
C ASP A 82 -5.24 -2.69 3.00
N ALA A 83 -5.54 -1.41 2.77
CA ALA A 83 -5.15 -0.71 1.56
C ALA A 83 -3.65 -0.33 1.55
N SER A 84 -2.91 -0.59 2.64
CA SER A 84 -1.49 -0.21 2.76
C SER A 84 -0.61 -0.89 1.71
N GLY A 85 -0.94 -2.14 1.36
CA GLY A 85 -0.33 -2.83 0.23
C GLY A 85 -0.52 -2.03 -1.06
N ASN A 86 -1.72 -1.49 -1.30
CA ASN A 86 -2.04 -0.74 -2.51
C ASN A 86 -1.61 0.72 -2.47
N LEU A 87 -0.96 1.25 -1.44
CA LEU A 87 -0.50 2.65 -1.40
C LEU A 87 0.42 3.03 -2.56
N VAL A 88 1.12 2.05 -3.11
CA VAL A 88 1.88 2.21 -4.36
C VAL A 88 1.03 2.62 -5.56
N ASP A 89 -0.27 2.39 -5.48
CA ASP A 89 -1.21 2.69 -6.53
C ASP A 89 -1.80 4.12 -6.38
N LEU A 90 -1.39 4.90 -5.35
CA LEU A 90 -1.91 6.25 -5.07
C LEU A 90 -1.63 7.22 -6.22
N SER A 91 -0.53 7.01 -6.94
CA SER A 91 -0.15 7.78 -8.11
C SER A 91 -0.95 7.40 -9.36
N PHE A 92 -1.64 6.26 -9.39
CA PHE A 92 -2.42 5.88 -10.55
C PHE A 92 -3.70 6.74 -10.56
N GLN A 93 -3.90 7.49 -11.65
CA GLN A 93 -5.24 7.99 -11.99
C GLN A 93 -6.18 6.81 -12.31
N ASP A 94 -5.57 5.69 -12.70
CA ASP A 94 -6.24 4.44 -12.95
C ASP A 94 -6.48 3.71 -11.62
N ARG A 95 -7.45 4.21 -10.85
CA ARG A 95 -8.01 3.48 -9.71
C ARG A 95 -9.31 2.86 -10.19
N PRO A 96 -9.28 1.63 -10.76
CA PRO A 96 -10.44 1.12 -11.43
C PRO A 96 -11.43 0.48 -10.46
N PHE A 97 -12.63 0.34 -10.96
CA PHE A 97 -13.62 -0.59 -10.51
C PHE A 97 -13.52 -1.86 -11.32
N VAL A 98 -14.04 -2.95 -10.76
CA VAL A 98 -14.21 -4.21 -11.47
C VAL A 98 -15.68 -4.57 -11.39
N LEU A 99 -16.37 -4.55 -12.53
CA LEU A 99 -17.70 -5.15 -12.64
C LEU A 99 -17.53 -6.62 -13.01
N LYS A 100 -18.09 -7.51 -12.20
CA LYS A 100 -18.13 -8.94 -12.47
C LYS A 100 -19.57 -9.37 -12.75
N VAL A 101 -19.77 -10.01 -13.89
CA VAL A 101 -21.05 -10.61 -14.28
C VAL A 101 -20.88 -12.09 -14.61
N SER A 102 -21.92 -12.90 -14.40
CA SER A 102 -21.88 -14.36 -14.58
C SER A 102 -21.60 -14.75 -16.04
N ASP A 103 -22.14 -13.96 -16.96
CA ASP A 103 -22.04 -14.12 -18.40
C ASP A 103 -22.38 -12.80 -19.10
N ILE A 104 -22.27 -12.78 -20.43
CA ILE A 104 -22.52 -11.61 -21.27
C ILE A 104 -23.92 -11.58 -21.86
N ASP A 105 -24.81 -12.50 -21.47
CA ASP A 105 -26.06 -12.69 -22.19
C ASP A 105 -26.94 -11.44 -22.08
N GLY A 106 -27.45 -10.96 -23.22
CA GLY A 106 -28.23 -9.73 -23.25
C GLY A 106 -27.40 -8.44 -23.19
N LEU A 107 -26.06 -8.51 -23.31
CA LEU A 107 -25.23 -7.35 -23.63
C LEU A 107 -25.17 -7.12 -25.14
N GLY A 108 -25.21 -5.84 -25.56
CA GLY A 108 -25.05 -5.43 -26.96
C GLY A 108 -26.17 -5.90 -27.91
N ASN A 109 -27.30 -6.37 -27.37
CA ASN A 109 -28.44 -6.93 -28.12
C ASN A 109 -28.09 -8.11 -29.04
N GLN A 110 -26.99 -8.82 -28.77
CA GLN A 110 -26.55 -9.96 -29.57
C GLN A 110 -26.88 -11.29 -28.88
N LYS A 111 -27.39 -12.25 -29.66
CA LYS A 111 -27.54 -13.64 -29.22
C LYS A 111 -26.28 -14.40 -29.58
N PHE A 112 -25.49 -14.77 -28.58
CA PHE A 112 -24.24 -15.48 -28.78
C PHE A 112 -24.42 -17.00 -28.68
N LYS A 113 -23.91 -17.73 -29.68
CA LYS A 113 -23.72 -19.18 -29.54
C LYS A 113 -22.40 -19.41 -28.79
N LYS A 114 -22.48 -19.83 -27.53
CA LYS A 114 -21.30 -20.20 -26.73
C LYS A 114 -20.72 -21.52 -27.26
N ASP A 115 -19.47 -21.47 -27.72
CA ASP A 115 -18.61 -22.64 -27.91
C ASP A 115 -17.47 -22.63 -26.88
N ALA A 116 -16.67 -23.70 -26.81
CA ALA A 116 -15.62 -23.86 -25.80
C ALA A 116 -14.50 -22.80 -25.87
N GLN A 117 -14.40 -22.03 -26.96
CA GLN A 117 -13.39 -20.97 -27.14
C GLN A 117 -14.00 -19.57 -27.22
N TYR A 118 -15.32 -19.47 -27.16
CA TYR A 118 -16.08 -18.26 -27.43
C TYR A 118 -15.66 -17.11 -26.49
N ASP A 119 -15.59 -17.36 -25.18
CA ASP A 119 -15.22 -16.35 -24.19
C ASP A 119 -13.81 -15.79 -24.44
N MET A 120 -12.85 -16.67 -24.75
CA MET A 120 -11.48 -16.25 -25.04
C MET A 120 -11.36 -15.44 -26.33
N LYS A 121 -12.15 -15.76 -27.36
CA LYS A 121 -12.20 -14.98 -28.61
C LYS A 121 -12.83 -13.61 -28.35
N LEU A 122 -13.94 -13.58 -27.60
CA LEU A 122 -14.61 -12.33 -27.26
C LEU A 122 -13.70 -11.41 -26.45
N ILE A 123 -13.05 -11.93 -25.40
CA ILE A 123 -12.11 -11.15 -24.58
C ILE A 123 -11.00 -10.55 -25.42
N LYS A 124 -10.41 -11.31 -26.35
CA LYS A 124 -9.42 -10.76 -27.30
C LYS A 124 -9.99 -9.62 -28.14
N THR A 125 -11.21 -9.80 -28.65
CA THR A 125 -11.86 -8.81 -29.50
C THR A 125 -12.12 -7.53 -28.72
N LEU A 126 -12.71 -7.64 -27.52
CA LEU A 126 -13.02 -6.50 -26.67
C LEU A 126 -11.77 -5.81 -26.15
N ASP A 127 -10.73 -6.55 -25.74
CA ASP A 127 -9.44 -5.98 -25.35
C ASP A 127 -8.85 -5.14 -26.49
N ARG A 128 -8.92 -5.64 -27.74
CA ARG A 128 -8.46 -4.90 -28.93
C ARG A 128 -9.31 -3.66 -29.17
N VAL A 129 -10.63 -3.77 -29.09
CA VAL A 129 -11.56 -2.65 -29.25
C VAL A 129 -11.26 -1.56 -28.23
N ILE A 130 -11.07 -1.92 -26.95
CA ILE A 130 -10.74 -1.01 -25.86
C ILE A 130 -9.39 -0.33 -26.14
N GLN A 131 -8.35 -1.08 -26.50
CA GLN A 131 -7.01 -0.54 -26.79
C GLN A 131 -7.00 0.40 -28.00
N GLN A 132 -7.84 0.12 -29.01
CA GLN A 132 -7.95 0.91 -30.24
C GLN A 132 -9.01 2.01 -30.15
N ASN A 133 -9.71 2.14 -29.01
CA ASN A 133 -10.83 3.05 -28.80
C ASN A 133 -11.88 2.98 -29.94
N GLN A 134 -12.22 1.76 -30.36
CA GLN A 134 -13.19 1.50 -31.42
C GLN A 134 -14.61 1.40 -30.87
N ALA A 135 -15.60 1.73 -31.70
CA ALA A 135 -17.00 1.50 -31.38
C ALA A 135 -17.32 0.00 -31.43
N ASP A 136 -18.06 -0.50 -30.44
CA ASP A 136 -18.52 -1.88 -30.37
C ASP A 136 -19.86 -1.93 -29.58
N PRO A 137 -20.87 -2.66 -30.07
CA PRO A 137 -22.20 -2.68 -29.43
C PRO A 137 -22.20 -3.16 -27.97
N ILE A 138 -21.30 -4.08 -27.60
CA ILE A 138 -21.18 -4.58 -26.23
C ILE A 138 -20.57 -3.49 -25.35
N ILE A 139 -19.50 -2.84 -25.83
CA ILE A 139 -18.84 -1.75 -25.12
C ILE A 139 -19.81 -0.57 -24.90
N ASP A 140 -20.56 -0.19 -25.92
CA ASP A 140 -21.53 0.90 -25.84
C ASP A 140 -22.67 0.61 -24.86
N ASP A 141 -23.20 -0.61 -24.86
CA ASP A 141 -24.24 -1.04 -23.91
C ASP A 141 -23.70 -1.11 -22.46
N LEU A 142 -22.49 -1.62 -22.26
CA LEU A 142 -21.82 -1.59 -20.96
C LEU A 142 -21.64 -0.15 -20.45
N LEU A 143 -21.18 0.77 -21.30
CA LEU A 143 -20.99 2.18 -20.96
C LEU A 143 -22.31 2.85 -20.58
N GLU A 144 -23.37 2.61 -21.34
CA GLU A 144 -24.71 3.14 -21.09
C GLU A 144 -25.27 2.67 -19.73
N ARG A 145 -25.14 1.37 -19.45
CA ARG A 145 -25.59 0.78 -18.17
C ARG A 145 -24.77 1.26 -16.98
N LEU A 146 -23.45 1.33 -17.12
CA LEU A 146 -22.58 1.87 -16.08
C LEU A 146 -22.84 3.36 -15.84
N SER A 147 -23.05 4.15 -16.90
CA SER A 147 -23.44 5.56 -16.82
C SER A 147 -24.72 5.75 -16.00
N LYS A 148 -25.75 4.92 -16.25
CA LYS A 148 -26.98 4.88 -15.44
C LYS A 148 -26.74 4.48 -13.99
N ALA A 149 -25.92 3.45 -13.75
CA ALA A 149 -25.62 3.02 -12.39
C ALA A 149 -24.88 4.12 -11.59
N HIS A 150 -23.85 4.73 -12.17
CA HIS A 150 -23.04 5.78 -11.55
C HIS A 150 -23.69 7.17 -11.56
N HIS A 151 -24.75 7.37 -12.34
CA HIS A 151 -25.41 8.67 -12.53
C HIS A 151 -24.46 9.74 -13.09
N ILE A 152 -23.66 9.37 -14.09
CA ILE A 152 -22.66 10.24 -14.74
C ILE A 152 -22.74 10.10 -16.26
N ASP A 153 -22.21 11.06 -17.00
CA ASP A 153 -22.04 10.94 -18.45
C ASP A 153 -21.11 9.76 -18.79
N LYS A 154 -21.48 8.93 -19.76
CA LYS A 154 -20.66 7.81 -20.24
C LYS A 154 -19.25 8.22 -20.70
N LYS A 155 -19.06 9.48 -21.13
CA LYS A 155 -17.73 10.05 -21.46
C LYS A 155 -16.79 10.13 -20.26
N LYS A 156 -17.31 10.09 -19.03
CA LYS A 156 -16.53 10.02 -17.80
C LYS A 156 -16.15 8.59 -17.42
N ILE A 157 -16.55 7.58 -18.20
CA ILE A 157 -16.22 6.18 -17.97
C ILE A 157 -15.21 5.74 -19.01
N THR A 158 -14.14 5.09 -18.57
CA THR A 158 -13.10 4.57 -19.47
C THR A 158 -12.84 3.11 -19.15
N PHE A 159 -13.00 2.23 -20.14
CA PHE A 159 -12.64 0.83 -20.01
C PHE A 159 -11.14 0.63 -20.18
N LYS A 160 -10.61 -0.31 -19.40
CA LYS A 160 -9.18 -0.59 -19.34
C LYS A 160 -8.86 -1.95 -19.93
N ILE A 161 -9.58 -2.97 -19.46
CA ILE A 161 -9.35 -4.35 -19.87
C ILE A 161 -10.56 -5.23 -19.51
N VAL A 162 -10.68 -6.37 -20.18
CA VAL A 162 -11.61 -7.44 -19.81
C VAL A 162 -10.86 -8.75 -19.54
N TYR A 163 -11.35 -9.57 -18.60
CA TYR A 163 -10.72 -10.86 -18.29
C TYR A 163 -11.70 -11.97 -17.87
N CYS A 164 -11.23 -13.22 -17.92
CA CYS A 164 -12.00 -14.46 -17.67
C CYS A 164 -11.90 -14.99 -16.22
N GLY A 165 -12.96 -15.72 -15.80
CA GLY A 165 -13.16 -16.35 -14.48
C GLY A 165 -14.65 -16.23 -14.08
N SER A 166 -15.17 -15.03 -14.27
CA SER A 166 -16.51 -14.70 -14.81
C SER A 166 -16.26 -13.59 -15.86
N PHE A 167 -17.25 -13.00 -16.53
CA PHE A 167 -16.95 -11.86 -17.42
C PHE A 167 -16.68 -10.62 -16.57
N CYS A 168 -15.41 -10.21 -16.51
CA CYS A 168 -14.96 -9.09 -15.69
C CYS A 168 -14.60 -7.90 -16.57
N VAL A 169 -15.12 -6.72 -16.24
CA VAL A 169 -14.82 -5.45 -16.90
C VAL A 169 -14.12 -4.52 -15.91
N VAL A 170 -12.91 -4.09 -16.26
CA VAL A 170 -12.13 -3.12 -15.48
C VAL A 170 -12.34 -1.74 -16.09
N TYR A 171 -12.78 -0.78 -15.27
CA TYR A 171 -13.12 0.56 -15.73
C TYR A 171 -12.81 1.64 -14.71
N THR A 172 -12.53 2.85 -15.17
CA THR A 172 -12.39 4.04 -14.32
C THR A 172 -13.57 4.97 -14.50
N VAL A 173 -13.80 5.80 -13.49
CA VAL A 173 -14.76 6.89 -13.50
C VAL A 173 -14.01 8.19 -13.20
N THR A 174 -14.04 9.15 -14.12
CA THR A 174 -13.44 10.48 -13.96
C THR A 174 -14.28 11.33 -13.01
N ASP A 175 -13.63 12.18 -12.21
CA ASP A 175 -14.27 13.10 -11.26
C ASP A 175 -15.13 12.41 -10.18
N LEU A 176 -14.69 11.25 -9.69
CA LEU A 176 -15.23 10.72 -8.45
C LEU A 176 -15.02 11.76 -7.34
N ALA A 177 -16.13 12.23 -6.77
CA ALA A 177 -16.14 13.29 -5.77
C ALA A 177 -15.18 12.99 -4.61
N THR A 178 -14.66 14.04 -3.96
CA THR A 178 -13.72 13.96 -2.82
C THR A 178 -14.15 12.97 -1.73
N ASN A 179 -15.46 12.72 -1.58
CA ASN A 179 -16.01 11.66 -0.72
C ASN A 179 -16.55 10.50 -1.56
N VAL A 180 -15.64 9.67 -2.05
CA VAL A 180 -15.92 8.49 -2.90
C VAL A 180 -16.94 7.56 -2.24
N ILE A 181 -16.81 7.31 -0.93
CA ILE A 181 -17.70 6.41 -0.19
C ILE A 181 -19.16 6.85 -0.30
N ARG A 182 -19.45 8.14 -0.09
CA ARG A 182 -20.81 8.67 -0.19
C ARG A 182 -21.37 8.53 -1.61
N THR A 183 -20.54 8.76 -2.63
CA THR A 183 -20.96 8.62 -4.04
C THR A 183 -21.25 7.17 -4.40
N LEU A 184 -20.59 6.22 -3.76
CA LEU A 184 -20.74 4.78 -4.02
C LEU A 184 -21.81 4.10 -3.15
N THR A 185 -22.34 4.74 -2.12
CA THR A 185 -23.43 4.18 -1.31
C THR A 185 -24.60 3.76 -2.20
N GLY A 186 -24.97 2.48 -2.16
CA GLY A 186 -26.05 1.89 -2.95
C GLY A 186 -25.74 1.66 -4.43
N ILE A 187 -24.47 1.81 -4.87
CA ILE A 187 -24.08 1.54 -6.26
C ILE A 187 -24.35 0.09 -6.66
N GLU A 188 -24.19 -0.85 -5.73
CA GLU A 188 -24.44 -2.27 -6.00
C GLU A 188 -25.89 -2.53 -6.39
N SER A 189 -26.86 -2.01 -5.64
CA SER A 189 -28.28 -2.13 -5.98
C SER A 189 -28.58 -1.54 -7.37
N LYS A 190 -27.94 -0.41 -7.70
CA LYS A 190 -28.05 0.21 -9.02
C LYS A 190 -27.44 -0.67 -10.12
N LEU A 191 -26.27 -1.28 -9.87
CA LEU A 191 -25.64 -2.21 -10.80
C LEU A 191 -26.47 -3.48 -11.01
N ARG A 192 -27.03 -4.06 -9.94
CA ARG A 192 -27.97 -5.20 -10.02
C ARG A 192 -29.19 -4.88 -10.89
N ASN A 193 -29.69 -3.65 -10.82
CA ASN A 193 -30.80 -3.20 -11.67
C ASN A 193 -30.41 -3.07 -13.15
N GLN A 194 -29.17 -2.72 -13.45
CA GLN A 194 -28.68 -2.56 -14.84
C GLN A 194 -28.14 -3.87 -15.44
N PHE A 195 -27.65 -4.78 -14.61
CA PHE A 195 -27.01 -6.04 -14.99
C PHE A 195 -27.70 -7.21 -14.30
N LYS A 196 -28.59 -7.92 -15.02
CA LYS A 196 -29.28 -9.10 -14.46
C LYS A 196 -28.31 -10.20 -14.05
N GLN A 197 -27.15 -10.28 -14.71
CA GLN A 197 -26.05 -11.20 -14.46
C GLN A 197 -25.07 -10.70 -13.39
N PHE A 198 -25.39 -9.62 -12.66
CA PHE A 198 -24.49 -9.05 -11.67
C PHE A 198 -24.04 -10.08 -10.64
N VAL A 199 -22.71 -10.22 -10.49
CA VAL A 199 -22.09 -11.06 -9.47
C VAL A 199 -21.51 -10.19 -8.37
N ALA A 200 -20.64 -9.24 -8.73
CA ALA A 200 -19.95 -8.38 -7.77
C ALA A 200 -19.49 -7.07 -8.42
N ALA A 201 -19.26 -6.06 -7.58
CA ALA A 201 -18.58 -4.83 -7.95
C ALA A 201 -17.44 -4.59 -6.96
N LYS A 202 -16.21 -4.58 -7.46
CA LYS A 202 -15.02 -4.32 -6.66
C LYS A 202 -14.46 -2.96 -6.96
N ILE A 203 -13.66 -2.45 -6.03
CA ILE A 203 -13.07 -1.13 -6.11
C ILE A 203 -11.60 -1.17 -5.72
N HIS A 204 -10.80 -0.41 -6.45
CA HIS A 204 -9.42 -0.22 -6.11
C HIS A 204 -9.26 0.24 -4.64
N PRO A 205 -8.39 -0.38 -3.83
CA PRO A 205 -8.38 -0.13 -2.39
C PRO A 205 -8.14 1.32 -1.94
N LEU A 206 -7.45 2.09 -2.77
CA LEU A 206 -7.19 3.51 -2.51
C LEU A 206 -8.32 4.48 -2.89
N LEU A 207 -9.39 4.00 -3.51
CA LEU A 207 -10.58 4.84 -3.69
C LEU A 207 -11.40 4.95 -2.41
N TYR A 208 -11.13 4.11 -1.40
CA TYR A 208 -11.78 4.20 -0.10
C TYR A 208 -10.77 4.52 1.01
N ARG A 209 -11.31 4.59 2.23
CA ARG A 209 -10.59 4.92 3.45
C ARG A 209 -9.45 3.91 3.73
N PRO A 210 -8.17 4.32 3.72
CA PRO A 210 -7.08 3.45 4.13
C PRO A 210 -7.31 2.90 5.54
N SER A 211 -6.83 1.68 5.79
CA SER A 211 -6.86 1.09 7.13
C SER A 211 -5.50 0.48 7.45
N PHE A 212 -5.12 0.49 8.72
CA PHE A 212 -3.83 0.03 9.20
C PHE A 212 -4.02 -0.88 10.41
N ASP A 213 -3.53 -2.12 10.30
CA ASP A 213 -3.59 -3.08 11.39
C ASP A 213 -2.49 -2.78 12.42
N ILE A 214 -2.89 -2.24 13.56
CA ILE A 214 -1.97 -1.97 14.68
C ILE A 214 -1.39 -3.25 15.29
N SER A 215 -1.94 -4.43 14.96
CA SER A 215 -1.38 -5.72 15.33
C SER A 215 -0.07 -6.07 14.60
N HIS A 216 0.27 -5.30 13.55
CA HIS A 216 1.58 -5.39 12.89
C HIS A 216 2.72 -4.90 13.78
N PHE A 217 2.45 -4.23 14.90
CA PHE A 217 3.45 -3.95 15.92
C PHE A 217 3.67 -5.14 16.85
N ASP A 218 4.94 -5.36 17.19
CA ASP A 218 5.38 -6.38 18.14
C ASP A 218 6.26 -5.73 19.22
N GLU A 219 5.70 -5.66 20.43
CA GLU A 219 6.33 -5.00 21.57
C GLU A 219 7.66 -5.65 21.98
N ARG A 220 7.86 -6.94 21.68
CA ARG A 220 9.16 -7.62 21.90
C ARG A 220 10.28 -6.98 21.10
N GLY A 221 9.93 -6.34 19.99
CA GLY A 221 10.84 -5.57 19.17
C GLY A 221 10.99 -4.11 19.60
N ASN A 222 10.25 -3.60 20.59
CA ASN A 222 10.39 -2.19 20.97
C ASN A 222 11.75 -1.93 21.64
N LYS A 223 12.35 -0.79 21.34
CA LYS A 223 13.61 -0.36 21.97
C LYS A 223 13.81 1.13 21.88
N THR A 224 14.01 1.79 23.02
CA THR A 224 14.50 3.17 23.08
C THR A 224 16.02 3.15 23.16
N PHE A 225 16.66 3.88 22.26
CA PHE A 225 18.12 4.03 22.24
C PHE A 225 18.48 5.31 23.00
N THR A 226 19.51 5.23 23.84
CA THR A 226 20.02 6.41 24.55
C THR A 226 20.52 7.45 23.55
N ALA A 227 20.65 8.71 23.95
CA ALA A 227 21.17 9.77 23.07
C ALA A 227 22.63 9.52 22.64
N HIS A 228 23.36 8.64 23.32
CA HIS A 228 24.73 8.29 22.99
C HIS A 228 24.79 7.39 21.76
N ILE A 229 25.58 7.81 20.76
CA ILE A 229 25.78 7.07 19.52
C ILE A 229 26.98 6.13 19.69
N THR A 230 26.77 4.84 19.46
CA THR A 230 27.83 3.82 19.53
C THR A 230 27.84 2.98 18.26
N THR A 231 29.02 2.63 17.79
CA THR A 231 29.24 1.81 16.59
C THR A 231 29.75 0.43 16.99
N PHE A 232 29.21 -0.60 16.33
CA PHE A 232 29.51 -2.00 16.58
C PHE A 232 29.80 -2.71 15.25
N GLU A 233 30.54 -3.80 15.33
CA GLU A 233 30.60 -4.77 14.23
C GLU A 233 29.41 -5.74 14.33
N VAL A 234 28.63 -5.86 13.25
CA VAL A 234 27.42 -6.69 13.19
C VAL A 234 27.43 -7.60 11.97
N GLY A 235 26.75 -8.74 12.06
CA GLY A 235 26.60 -9.72 10.99
C GLY A 235 27.07 -11.13 11.37
N PRO A 236 27.20 -12.04 10.39
CA PRO A 236 27.74 -13.38 10.59
C PRO A 236 29.21 -13.39 11.02
N PHE A 237 29.62 -14.46 11.68
CA PHE A 237 31.03 -14.70 12.03
C PHE A 237 31.93 -14.60 10.79
N GLY A 238 33.04 -13.87 10.91
CA GLY A 238 34.01 -13.66 9.82
C GLY A 238 33.53 -12.76 8.68
N ARG A 239 32.30 -12.21 8.76
CA ARG A 239 31.70 -11.37 7.71
C ARG A 239 31.07 -10.11 8.29
N THR A 240 31.64 -9.52 9.34
CA THR A 240 31.04 -8.37 10.03
C THR A 240 31.13 -7.07 9.24
N LYS A 241 30.25 -6.12 9.58
CA LYS A 241 30.25 -4.73 9.08
C LYS A 241 29.97 -3.75 10.21
N ASN A 242 30.54 -2.55 10.10
CA ASN A 242 30.24 -1.46 11.01
C ASN A 242 28.76 -1.08 10.93
N TYR A 243 28.17 -0.86 12.08
CA TYR A 243 26.79 -0.43 12.27
C TYR A 243 26.70 0.51 13.46
N THR A 244 26.13 1.68 13.23
CA THR A 244 25.99 2.72 14.25
C THR A 244 24.57 2.68 14.81
N GLN A 245 24.42 2.60 16.13
CA GLN A 245 23.08 2.60 16.76
C GLN A 245 22.37 3.95 16.59
N PRO A 246 21.02 3.97 16.51
CA PRO A 246 20.26 5.18 16.26
C PRO A 246 20.02 5.90 17.58
N GLY A 247 21.06 6.57 18.09
CA GLY A 247 20.99 7.28 19.36
C GLY A 247 19.86 8.31 19.41
N GLY A 248 19.05 8.28 20.47
CA GLY A 248 17.90 9.16 20.66
C GLY A 248 16.63 8.75 19.91
N TRP A 249 16.65 7.65 19.16
CA TRP A 249 15.45 7.12 18.49
C TRP A 249 14.73 6.08 19.35
N THR A 250 13.42 5.95 19.17
CA THR A 250 12.63 4.81 19.66
C THR A 250 12.21 3.94 18.49
N ARG A 251 12.55 2.66 18.56
CA ARG A 251 12.07 1.63 17.64
C ARG A 251 10.75 1.07 18.13
N TYR A 252 9.75 1.11 17.25
CA TYR A 252 8.55 0.29 17.33
C TYR A 252 8.79 -0.97 16.47
N GLY A 253 8.80 -2.14 17.12
CA GLY A 253 9.08 -3.41 16.48
C GLY A 253 7.95 -3.82 15.54
N LEU A 254 8.28 -4.36 14.36
CA LEU A 254 7.29 -4.92 13.44
C LEU A 254 7.18 -6.43 13.63
N LYS A 255 5.98 -6.98 13.44
CA LYS A 255 5.68 -8.41 13.53
C LYS A 255 6.23 -9.13 12.29
N VAL A 256 7.47 -9.59 12.39
CA VAL A 256 8.23 -10.19 11.29
C VAL A 256 8.60 -11.67 11.50
N LEU A 257 8.38 -12.20 12.71
CA LEU A 257 8.64 -13.61 13.01
C LEU A 257 7.68 -14.51 12.22
N GLY A 258 8.23 -15.49 11.51
CA GLY A 258 7.47 -16.37 10.62
C GLY A 258 6.95 -15.72 9.34
N LYS A 259 7.21 -14.42 9.11
CA LYS A 259 6.81 -13.71 7.87
C LYS A 259 7.66 -14.13 6.66
N TYR A 260 8.89 -14.56 6.90
CA TYR A 260 9.84 -14.96 5.86
C TYR A 260 10.18 -16.45 5.98
N LYS A 261 10.85 -17.01 4.96
CA LYS A 261 11.25 -18.43 4.90
C LYS A 261 11.99 -18.92 6.16
N SER A 262 12.70 -18.04 6.85
CA SER A 262 13.41 -18.32 8.10
C SER A 262 13.56 -17.03 8.92
N ASP A 263 13.65 -17.18 10.24
CA ASP A 263 13.91 -16.10 11.22
C ASP A 263 15.39 -15.98 11.60
N GLU A 264 16.29 -16.76 10.99
CA GLU A 264 17.72 -16.76 11.32
C GLU A 264 18.40 -15.40 11.16
N TRP A 265 17.90 -14.56 10.26
CA TRP A 265 18.37 -13.19 10.02
C TRP A 265 18.22 -12.26 11.25
N LEU A 266 17.36 -12.64 12.21
CA LEU A 266 17.16 -11.96 13.50
C LEU A 266 17.96 -12.56 14.65
N LYS A 267 18.65 -13.70 14.46
CA LYS A 267 19.49 -14.31 15.50
C LYS A 267 20.58 -13.34 15.97
N PRO A 268 21.19 -13.55 17.16
CA PRO A 268 22.30 -12.72 17.63
C PRO A 268 23.42 -12.58 16.60
N PHE A 269 24.15 -11.46 16.66
CA PHE A 269 25.35 -11.25 15.84
C PHE A 269 26.36 -12.39 16.08
N GLY A 270 27.08 -12.79 15.03
CA GLY A 270 27.93 -13.98 15.02
C GLY A 270 27.24 -15.26 14.50
N HIS A 271 25.90 -15.34 14.53
CA HIS A 271 25.19 -16.49 13.96
C HIS A 271 25.34 -16.54 12.42
N PRO A 272 25.57 -17.71 11.78
CA PRO A 272 25.79 -17.81 10.33
C PRO A 272 24.66 -17.22 9.47
N GLY A 273 23.41 -17.44 9.87
CA GLY A 273 22.24 -16.90 9.19
C GLY A 273 21.85 -15.47 9.55
N ASN A 274 22.61 -14.78 10.42
CA ASN A 274 22.29 -13.41 10.83
C ASN A 274 22.52 -12.42 9.68
N TRP A 275 21.66 -11.42 9.56
CA TRP A 275 21.78 -10.37 8.54
C TRP A 275 22.37 -9.08 9.12
N TYR A 276 22.93 -8.23 8.27
CA TYR A 276 23.40 -6.90 8.70
C TYR A 276 22.25 -6.03 9.17
N ARG A 277 22.56 -4.93 9.86
CA ARG A 277 21.61 -3.89 10.27
C ARG A 277 21.92 -2.59 9.56
N ALA A 278 20.86 -1.92 9.11
CA ALA A 278 20.94 -0.66 8.40
C ALA A 278 19.65 0.14 8.60
N TYR A 279 19.60 1.29 7.95
CA TYR A 279 18.52 2.26 7.98
C TYR A 279 18.11 2.61 6.56
N HIS A 280 16.82 2.82 6.36
CA HIS A 280 16.27 3.29 5.12
C HIS A 280 15.36 4.48 5.39
N GLY A 281 15.72 5.62 4.80
CA GLY A 281 14.91 6.83 4.83
C GLY A 281 13.98 6.88 3.62
N THR A 282 12.73 7.28 3.84
CA THR A 282 11.72 7.40 2.79
C THR A 282 11.44 8.85 2.38
N GLY A 283 12.13 9.83 2.98
CA GLY A 283 11.85 11.27 2.86
C GLY A 283 11.89 11.84 1.44
N ASN A 284 12.69 11.21 0.57
CA ASN A 284 12.84 11.56 -0.86
C ASN A 284 11.92 10.76 -1.78
N ALA A 285 10.98 10.01 -1.21
CA ALA A 285 9.97 9.34 -2.01
C ALA A 285 9.21 10.39 -2.86
N THR A 286 8.90 10.03 -4.09
CA THR A 286 8.04 10.82 -4.98
C THR A 286 7.11 9.91 -5.79
N ALA A 287 6.16 10.49 -6.52
CA ALA A 287 5.21 9.78 -7.37
C ALA A 287 5.87 8.70 -8.25
N ASP A 288 7.07 8.98 -8.77
CA ASP A 288 7.77 8.04 -9.65
C ASP A 288 8.26 6.77 -8.93
N ASP A 289 8.41 6.77 -7.60
CA ASP A 289 8.74 5.54 -6.85
C ASP A 289 7.54 4.57 -6.79
N PHE A 290 6.35 5.12 -7.06
CA PHE A 290 5.08 4.41 -7.04
C PHE A 290 4.63 4.00 -8.46
N GLY A 291 5.14 4.68 -9.49
CA GLY A 291 4.90 4.41 -10.91
C GLY A 291 4.52 5.71 -11.62
N SER A 292 5.20 6.02 -12.73
CA SER A 292 5.09 7.29 -13.46
C SER A 292 3.72 7.49 -14.10
N SER A 293 2.94 8.47 -13.62
CA SER A 293 1.62 8.79 -14.18
C SER A 293 1.40 10.26 -14.52
N GLY A 294 2.37 11.15 -14.27
CA GLY A 294 2.20 12.60 -14.55
C GLY A 294 1.04 13.27 -13.79
N ALA A 295 0.49 12.61 -12.76
CA ALA A 295 -0.65 13.09 -11.99
C ALA A 295 -0.24 13.92 -10.78
N ALA A 296 -1.15 14.78 -10.32
CA ALA A 296 -0.96 15.56 -9.11
C ALA A 296 -0.68 14.66 -7.90
N PHE A 297 0.50 14.79 -7.34
CA PHE A 297 1.00 14.03 -6.22
C PHE A 297 1.23 14.97 -5.04
N HIS A 298 0.63 14.67 -3.89
CA HIS A 298 0.99 15.38 -2.67
C HIS A 298 2.36 14.89 -2.20
N LYS A 299 3.41 15.62 -2.61
CA LYS A 299 4.79 15.37 -2.20
C LYS A 299 4.93 15.19 -0.69
N GLN A 300 4.04 15.77 0.10
CA GLN A 300 4.00 15.67 1.56
C GLN A 300 3.97 14.22 2.09
N PHE A 301 3.16 13.34 1.49
CA PHE A 301 2.84 12.02 2.08
C PHE A 301 3.66 10.86 1.48
N ALA A 302 4.38 11.12 0.38
CA ALA A 302 5.28 10.17 -0.29
C ALA A 302 6.10 9.26 0.64
N PRO A 303 6.76 9.80 1.70
CA PRO A 303 7.64 8.99 2.52
C PRO A 303 6.91 7.91 3.30
N VAL A 304 5.65 8.16 3.61
CA VAL A 304 4.84 7.26 4.42
C VAL A 304 4.30 6.16 3.56
N ASP A 305 3.79 6.53 2.40
CA ASP A 305 3.31 5.60 1.39
C ASP A 305 4.41 4.59 1.06
N ALA A 306 5.66 5.08 0.96
CA ALA A 306 6.83 4.23 0.79
C ALA A 306 7.05 3.31 2.00
N ALA A 307 6.99 3.83 3.23
CA ALA A 307 7.22 3.05 4.44
C ALA A 307 6.21 1.90 4.61
N ALA A 308 4.93 2.18 4.41
CA ALA A 308 3.85 1.21 4.49
C ALA A 308 3.93 0.18 3.34
N SER A 309 4.13 0.65 2.10
CA SER A 309 4.37 -0.25 0.96
C SER A 309 5.54 -1.20 1.20
N ILE A 310 6.64 -0.71 1.79
CA ILE A 310 7.84 -1.52 2.03
C ILE A 310 7.54 -2.66 3.01
N PHE A 311 6.74 -2.41 4.05
CA PHE A 311 6.39 -3.45 5.01
C PHE A 311 5.52 -4.54 4.38
N GLU A 312 4.53 -4.17 3.58
CA GLU A 312 3.58 -5.13 2.99
C GLU A 312 4.14 -5.84 1.77
N LYS A 313 4.64 -5.08 0.78
CA LYS A 313 5.03 -5.60 -0.54
C LYS A 313 6.54 -5.76 -0.71
N GLY A 314 7.33 -5.31 0.25
CA GLY A 314 8.78 -5.28 0.13
C GLY A 314 9.29 -4.03 -0.59
N PHE A 315 10.62 -3.95 -0.72
CA PHE A 315 11.29 -2.79 -1.29
C PHE A 315 11.16 -2.71 -2.81
N ARG A 316 11.39 -1.51 -3.35
CA ARG A 316 11.55 -1.27 -4.78
C ARG A 316 12.97 -0.75 -5.07
N PRO A 317 13.57 -1.09 -6.21
CA PRO A 317 14.81 -0.45 -6.64
C PRO A 317 14.66 1.07 -6.70
N ALA A 318 15.70 1.80 -6.31
CA ALA A 318 15.72 3.25 -6.36
C ALA A 318 15.65 3.75 -7.82
N ARG A 319 14.95 4.86 -8.05
CA ARG A 319 14.91 5.53 -9.36
C ARG A 319 16.28 6.06 -9.81
N VAL A 320 17.01 6.62 -8.85
CA VAL A 320 18.32 7.22 -9.09
C VAL A 320 19.37 6.17 -8.72
N ASN A 321 20.13 5.74 -9.72
CA ASN A 321 21.05 4.61 -9.62
C ASN A 321 22.53 5.05 -9.59
N HIS A 322 22.84 6.15 -8.90
CA HIS A 322 24.19 6.73 -8.86
C HIS A 322 25.30 5.73 -8.45
N TYR A 323 24.98 4.77 -7.56
CA TYR A 323 25.89 3.71 -7.12
C TYR A 323 25.54 2.31 -7.67
N GLY A 324 24.64 2.26 -8.66
CA GLY A 324 24.09 1.06 -9.29
C GLY A 324 22.62 0.84 -8.96
N ASP A 325 22.00 -0.09 -9.69
CA ASP A 325 20.58 -0.43 -9.51
C ASP A 325 20.37 -1.21 -8.21
N GLY A 326 19.37 -0.82 -7.43
CA GLY A 326 18.98 -1.51 -6.20
C GLY A 326 18.37 -0.60 -5.15
N VAL A 327 18.16 -1.16 -3.96
CA VAL A 327 17.63 -0.47 -2.79
C VAL A 327 18.79 0.13 -1.98
N TYR A 328 18.72 1.41 -1.66
CA TYR A 328 19.77 2.14 -0.97
C TYR A 328 19.47 2.16 0.52
N CYS A 329 20.45 1.82 1.35
CA CYS A 329 20.35 1.89 2.80
C CYS A 329 21.70 2.27 3.40
N SER A 330 21.72 2.60 4.68
CA SER A 330 22.94 3.02 5.38
C SER A 330 23.12 2.27 6.69
N PRO A 331 24.34 1.84 7.07
CA PRO A 331 24.61 1.36 8.43
C PRO A 331 24.67 2.47 9.48
N ASN A 332 24.65 3.73 9.05
CA ASN A 332 24.80 4.90 9.89
C ASN A 332 23.50 5.73 9.85
N PRO A 333 22.76 5.87 10.96
CA PRO A 333 21.44 6.50 10.96
C PRO A 333 21.52 8.00 10.68
N THR A 334 22.67 8.63 10.95
CA THR A 334 22.89 10.05 10.66
C THR A 334 22.90 10.34 9.16
N PHE A 335 23.25 9.36 8.31
CA PHE A 335 23.21 9.54 6.86
C PHE A 335 21.78 9.75 6.32
N PRO A 336 20.81 8.83 6.53
CA PRO A 336 19.44 9.06 6.12
C PRO A 336 18.78 10.22 6.90
N GLU A 337 19.13 10.44 8.17
CA GLU A 337 18.57 11.54 8.97
C GLU A 337 18.82 12.93 8.36
N LYS A 338 19.94 13.13 7.66
CA LYS A 338 20.30 14.44 7.07
C LYS A 338 19.50 14.83 5.84
N SER A 339 19.05 13.85 5.04
CA SER A 339 18.54 14.17 3.69
C SER A 339 17.53 13.17 3.15
N PHE A 340 17.17 12.13 3.89
CA PHE A 340 16.31 11.05 3.43
C PHE A 340 15.18 10.75 4.41
N ILE A 341 14.90 11.63 5.37
CA ILE A 341 13.74 11.52 6.26
C ILE A 341 12.86 12.76 6.13
N ARG A 342 11.63 12.67 6.63
CA ARG A 342 10.78 13.85 6.82
C ARG A 342 10.44 14.06 8.28
N GLU A 343 10.10 15.31 8.53
CA GLU A 343 9.60 15.81 9.79
C GLU A 343 8.08 16.01 9.69
N ILE A 344 7.38 15.70 10.77
CA ILE A 344 5.97 16.06 10.97
C ILE A 344 5.85 16.85 12.25
N GLU A 345 5.13 17.94 12.17
CA GLU A 345 4.75 18.74 13.32
C GLU A 345 3.38 18.29 13.85
N LEU A 346 3.28 18.09 15.16
CA LEU A 346 2.05 17.72 15.85
C LEU A 346 1.84 18.64 17.06
N ASP A 347 0.60 19.04 17.29
CA ASP A 347 0.21 19.57 18.59
C ASP A 347 0.15 18.42 19.60
N THR A 348 0.81 18.57 20.74
CA THR A 348 0.88 17.55 21.79
C THR A 348 0.42 18.14 23.12
N LYS A 349 0.20 17.28 24.13
CA LYS A 349 -0.05 17.70 25.52
C LYS A 349 1.08 18.56 26.10
N GLN A 350 2.27 18.54 25.50
CA GLN A 350 3.46 19.30 25.90
C GLN A 350 3.74 20.50 24.96
N GLY A 351 2.75 20.88 24.14
CA GLY A 351 2.91 21.90 23.10
C GLY A 351 3.30 21.29 21.76
N LYS A 352 3.63 22.16 20.81
CA LYS A 352 3.95 21.77 19.44
C LYS A 352 5.31 21.08 19.37
N LYS A 353 5.37 19.90 18.77
CA LYS A 353 6.60 19.11 18.63
C LYS A 353 6.78 18.63 17.20
N THR A 354 8.03 18.48 16.80
CA THR A 354 8.40 17.93 15.50
C THR A 354 8.95 16.52 15.68
N PHE A 355 8.51 15.60 14.84
CA PHE A 355 8.87 14.18 14.88
C PHE A 355 9.48 13.74 13.56
N LYS A 356 10.50 12.89 13.64
CA LYS A 356 11.20 12.27 12.52
C LYS A 356 10.88 10.78 12.47
N CYS A 357 10.80 10.23 11.25
CA CYS A 357 10.55 8.81 11.03
C CYS A 357 11.52 8.20 10.02
N MET A 358 12.01 6.98 10.28
CA MET A 358 12.73 6.16 9.30
C MET A 358 12.51 4.66 9.54
N LEU A 359 12.88 3.83 8.57
CA LEU A 359 12.82 2.37 8.72
C LEU A 359 14.13 1.80 9.24
N MET A 360 14.02 0.81 10.10
CA MET A 360 15.12 -0.06 10.50
C MET A 360 15.07 -1.36 9.70
N VAL A 361 16.17 -1.69 9.02
CA VAL A 361 16.21 -2.75 8.01
C VAL A 361 17.33 -3.75 8.29
N ALA A 362 17.10 -5.00 7.90
CA ALA A 362 18.08 -6.06 7.88
C ALA A 362 18.46 -6.39 6.44
N VAL A 363 19.76 -6.60 6.19
CA VAL A 363 20.29 -6.78 4.83
C VAL A 363 21.04 -8.10 4.72
N ASN A 364 20.67 -8.90 3.71
CA ASN A 364 21.31 -10.18 3.43
C ASN A 364 22.80 -9.95 3.06
N PRO A 365 23.75 -10.58 3.78
CA PRO A 365 25.17 -10.47 3.49
C PRO A 365 25.58 -10.87 2.06
N ASP A 366 24.83 -11.75 1.42
CA ASP A 366 25.11 -12.21 0.05
C ASP A 366 24.44 -11.34 -1.03
N GLY A 367 23.54 -10.43 -0.63
CA GLY A 367 22.71 -9.63 -1.53
C GLY A 367 23.08 -8.16 -1.65
N VAL A 368 24.19 -7.74 -1.04
CA VAL A 368 24.54 -6.33 -0.84
C VAL A 368 25.88 -5.96 -1.50
N LYS A 369 25.90 -4.79 -2.14
CA LYS A 369 27.10 -4.09 -2.61
C LYS A 369 27.37 -2.91 -1.67
N PHE A 370 28.58 -2.82 -1.13
CA PHE A 370 29.02 -1.69 -0.31
C PHE A 370 29.57 -0.60 -1.24
N ALA A 371 28.76 0.40 -1.55
CA ALA A 371 29.15 1.47 -2.47
C ALA A 371 30.10 2.47 -1.79
N THR A 372 29.80 2.81 -0.53
CA THR A 372 30.65 3.62 0.35
C THR A 372 30.52 3.09 1.79
N ASN A 373 31.21 3.73 2.75
CA ASN A 373 31.05 3.41 4.17
C ASN A 373 29.62 3.68 4.68
N ASP A 374 28.94 4.68 4.12
CA ASP A 374 27.60 5.08 4.53
C ASP A 374 26.50 4.59 3.58
N ILE A 375 26.82 4.01 2.42
CA ILE A 375 25.84 3.67 1.38
C ILE A 375 26.01 2.21 0.95
N TRP A 376 24.96 1.43 1.20
CA TRP A 376 24.81 0.05 0.77
C TRP A 376 23.72 -0.04 -0.29
N VAL A 377 23.99 -0.81 -1.35
CA VAL A 377 23.07 -1.05 -2.47
C VAL A 377 22.68 -2.52 -2.50
N VAL A 378 21.41 -2.80 -2.27
CA VAL A 378 20.84 -4.15 -2.26
C VAL A 378 20.15 -4.39 -3.60
N LYS A 379 20.72 -5.26 -4.45
CA LYS A 379 20.25 -5.42 -5.84
C LYS A 379 18.84 -5.98 -5.95
N SER A 380 18.52 -6.98 -5.12
CA SER A 380 17.19 -7.60 -5.08
C SER A 380 16.43 -7.15 -3.83
N PRO A 381 15.17 -6.69 -3.95
CA PRO A 381 14.30 -6.43 -2.82
C PRO A 381 14.18 -7.59 -1.81
N ASP A 382 14.32 -8.84 -2.25
CA ASP A 382 14.22 -10.02 -1.35
C ASP A 382 15.38 -10.10 -0.34
N ASN A 383 16.47 -9.37 -0.60
CA ASN A 383 17.68 -9.34 0.22
C ASN A 383 17.69 -8.19 1.24
N ILE A 384 16.56 -7.51 1.43
CA ILE A 384 16.39 -6.48 2.44
C ILE A 384 15.01 -6.59 3.08
N ARG A 385 14.96 -6.49 4.40
CA ARG A 385 13.72 -6.67 5.19
C ARG A 385 13.60 -5.54 6.19
N THR A 386 12.43 -4.91 6.26
CA THR A 386 12.14 -3.97 7.35
C THR A 386 11.71 -4.76 8.59
N TYR A 387 12.08 -4.29 9.78
CA TYR A 387 11.70 -4.95 11.04
C TYR A 387 11.37 -3.98 12.17
N GLY A 388 11.46 -2.67 11.91
CA GLY A 388 11.09 -1.66 12.88
C GLY A 388 10.89 -0.30 12.23
N ILE A 389 10.03 0.50 12.85
CA ILE A 389 9.87 1.92 12.55
C ILE A 389 10.59 2.68 13.66
N LEU A 390 11.46 3.61 13.30
CA LEU A 390 12.16 4.48 14.23
C LEU A 390 11.46 5.83 14.26
N ILE A 391 11.11 6.30 15.46
CA ILE A 391 10.54 7.63 15.71
C ILE A 391 11.46 8.38 16.65
N LYS A 392 11.73 9.65 16.34
CA LYS A 392 12.55 10.56 17.16
C LYS A 392 11.89 11.93 17.24
N GLU A 393 11.96 12.57 18.40
CA GLU A 393 11.65 13.99 18.56
C GLU A 393 12.82 14.81 17.99
N ALA A 394 12.51 15.75 17.10
CA ALA A 394 13.44 16.36 16.16
C ALA A 394 14.50 17.26 16.79
#